data_AF-A0A2K1EN44-F1
#
_entry.id   AF-A0A2K1EN44-F1
#
_cell.length_a   1.000
_cell.length_b   1.000
_cell.length_c   1.000
_cell.angle_alpha   90.00
_cell.angle_beta   90.00
_cell.angle_gamma   90.00
#
_symmetry.space_group_name_H-M   'P 1'
#
loop_
_entity.id
_entity.type
_entity.pdbx_description
1 polymer ?
#
loop_
_entity_poly.entity_id
_entity_poly.type
_entity_poly.pdbx_seq_one_letter_code
_entity_poly.pdbx_strand_id
1 'polypeptide(L)'
;MSVSVMILEPQNEFEKSFFLPVASESFFNECWQPAIESLGLQWIDLFSTGVDVEEEDLPNILSELRQLQNWAERNLEEDHKNKLVERVITLIEKLPSAFQRKEAVVFIG
;
A
#
# COMPACT_ATOMS: atom_id res chain seq x y z
N MET A 1 -6.51 13.58 -5.77
CA MET A 1 -5.21 12.99 -6.13
C MET A 1 -5.30 11.48 -5.94
N SER A 2 -4.25 10.70 -6.18
CA SER A 2 -4.27 9.24 -6.01
C SER A 2 -2.99 8.77 -5.36
N VAL A 3 -3.11 7.82 -4.44
CA VAL A 3 -1.98 7.18 -3.78
C VAL A 3 -1.46 6.04 -4.66
N SER A 4 -0.16 5.98 -4.83
CA SER A 4 0.54 5.04 -5.70
C SER A 4 1.90 4.63 -5.15
N VAL A 5 2.39 3.49 -5.61
CA VAL A 5 3.72 2.97 -5.28
C VAL A 5 4.62 3.10 -6.50
N MET A 6 5.83 3.61 -6.31
CA MET A 6 6.88 3.69 -7.33
C MET A 6 8.27 3.52 -6.73
N ILE A 7 9.22 3.02 -7.51
CA ILE A 7 10.62 2.91 -7.08
C ILE A 7 11.31 4.25 -7.32
N LEU A 8 11.98 4.77 -6.28
CA LEU A 8 12.82 5.95 -6.39
C LEU A 8 14.16 5.59 -7.04
N GLU A 9 14.65 6.49 -7.88
CA GLU A 9 15.90 6.35 -8.63
C GLU A 9 16.02 4.99 -9.36
N PRO A 10 15.09 4.67 -10.29
CA PRO A 10 15.04 3.37 -10.93
C PRO A 10 16.28 3.11 -11.81
N GLN A 11 16.92 1.96 -11.64
CA GLN A 11 18.21 1.62 -12.28
C GLN A 11 18.06 0.71 -13.51
N ASN A 12 16.89 0.09 -13.71
CA ASN A 12 16.62 -0.82 -14.81
C ASN A 12 15.19 -0.67 -15.36
N GLU A 13 14.89 -1.33 -16.48
CA GLU A 13 13.57 -1.19 -17.15
C GLU A 13 12.40 -1.72 -16.31
N PHE A 14 12.64 -2.73 -15.46
CA PHE A 14 11.63 -3.20 -14.53
C PHE A 14 11.30 -2.11 -13.51
N GLU A 15 12.33 -1.52 -12.87
CA GLU A 15 12.15 -0.48 -11.86
C GLU A 15 11.49 0.77 -12.43
N LYS A 16 11.87 1.19 -13.65
CA LYS A 16 11.24 2.32 -14.35
C LYS A 16 9.76 2.09 -14.65
N SER A 17 9.38 0.84 -14.85
CA SER A 17 8.00 0.43 -15.14
C SER A 17 7.23 0.04 -13.89
N PHE A 18 7.86 0.07 -12.72
CA PHE A 18 7.24 -0.35 -11.47
C PHE A 18 6.29 0.73 -10.97
N PHE A 19 4.99 0.44 -11.10
CA PHE A 19 3.92 1.31 -10.64
C PHE A 19 2.76 0.47 -10.11
N LEU A 20 2.39 0.68 -8.84
CA LEU A 20 1.21 0.04 -8.25
C LEU A 20 0.20 1.10 -7.77
N PRO A 21 -1.01 1.16 -8.36
CA PRO A 21 -2.06 2.03 -7.85
C PRO A 21 -2.64 1.50 -6.53
N VAL A 22 -2.59 2.30 -5.47
CA VAL A 22 -3.14 1.99 -4.14
C VAL A 22 -4.63 2.32 -4.09
N ALA A 23 -4.98 3.60 -4.21
CA ALA A 23 -6.34 4.08 -4.16
C ALA A 23 -6.45 5.52 -4.71
N SER A 24 -7.64 5.95 -5.13
CA SER A 24 -7.91 7.38 -5.20
C SER A 24 -7.96 7.96 -3.79
N GLU A 25 -7.63 9.24 -3.64
CA GLU A 25 -7.71 9.94 -2.35
C GLU A 25 -9.12 9.85 -1.73
N SER A 26 -10.17 9.97 -2.56
CA SER A 26 -11.55 9.80 -2.10
C SER A 26 -11.81 8.42 -1.51
N PHE A 27 -11.35 7.36 -2.19
CA PHE A 27 -11.56 5.98 -1.75
C PHE A 27 -10.67 5.63 -0.55
N PHE A 28 -9.47 6.22 -0.48
CA PHE A 28 -8.60 6.11 0.68
C PHE A 28 -9.29 6.69 1.92
N ASN A 29 -9.80 7.91 1.83
CA ASN A 29 -10.50 8.55 2.95
C ASN A 29 -11.79 7.81 3.35
N GLU A 30 -12.51 7.25 2.36
CA GLU A 30 -13.78 6.56 2.62
C GLU A 30 -13.60 5.15 3.22
N CYS A 31 -12.59 4.40 2.77
CA CYS A 31 -12.46 2.97 3.09
C CYS A 31 -11.18 2.61 3.85
N TRP A 32 -10.07 3.33 3.64
CA TRP A 32 -8.79 3.03 4.28
C TRP A 32 -8.67 3.76 5.62
N GLN A 33 -8.99 5.06 5.65
CA GLN A 33 -8.87 5.89 6.86
C GLN A 33 -9.63 5.33 8.07
N PRO A 34 -10.90 4.86 7.95
CA PRO A 34 -11.61 4.30 9.09
C PRO A 34 -10.94 3.03 9.65
N ALA A 35 -10.33 2.23 8.79
CA ALA A 35 -9.60 1.03 9.19
C ALA A 35 -8.29 1.38 9.89
N ILE A 36 -7.55 2.36 9.35
CA ILE A 36 -6.30 2.89 9.91
C ILE A 36 -6.54 3.36 11.34
N GLU A 37 -7.57 4.20 11.54
CA GLU A 37 -7.95 4.72 12.86
C GLU A 37 -8.42 3.61 13.80
N SER A 38 -9.23 2.67 13.31
CA SER A 38 -9.77 1.56 14.11
C SER A 38 -8.71 0.56 14.57
N LEU A 39 -7.67 0.35 13.77
CA LEU A 39 -6.62 -0.64 14.03
C LEU A 39 -5.34 0.00 14.59
N GLY A 40 -5.21 1.33 14.53
CA GLY A 40 -4.01 2.06 14.93
C GLY A 40 -2.82 1.82 14.01
N LEU A 41 -3.06 1.63 12.70
CA LEU A 41 -2.01 1.37 11.72
C LEU A 41 -1.10 2.58 11.59
N GLN A 42 0.22 2.37 11.58
CA GLN A 42 1.20 3.45 11.58
C GLN A 42 1.82 3.65 10.19
N TRP A 43 2.13 2.57 9.48
CA TRP A 43 2.74 2.67 8.16
C TRP A 43 1.73 3.05 7.08
N ILE A 44 0.55 2.43 7.07
CA ILE A 44 -0.47 2.71 6.06
C ILE A 44 -1.00 4.16 6.20
N ASP A 45 -1.02 4.72 7.41
CA ASP A 45 -1.42 6.12 7.65
C ASP A 45 -0.58 7.12 6.84
N LEU A 46 0.72 6.82 6.71
CA LEU A 46 1.67 7.67 5.99
C LEU A 46 1.48 7.65 4.46
N PHE A 47 0.75 6.68 3.91
CA PHE A 47 0.55 6.56 2.46
C PHE A 47 -0.20 7.77 1.89
N SER A 48 -1.04 8.42 2.70
CA SER A 48 -1.79 9.61 2.27
C SER A 48 -0.90 10.86 2.11
N THR A 49 0.19 10.92 2.87
CA THR A 49 1.13 12.06 2.89
C THR A 49 2.42 11.81 2.12
N GLY A 50 2.69 10.56 1.73
CA GLY A 50 3.94 10.15 1.14
C GLY A 50 4.91 9.56 2.17
N VAL A 51 5.47 8.39 1.88
CA VAL A 51 6.50 7.74 2.68
C VAL A 51 7.52 7.03 1.80
N ASP A 52 8.79 7.14 2.19
CA ASP A 52 9.89 6.37 1.63
C ASP A 52 10.04 5.07 2.43
N VAL A 53 10.09 3.94 1.72
CA VAL A 53 10.07 2.59 2.28
C VAL A 53 11.32 1.85 1.83
N GLU A 54 12.03 1.28 2.80
CA GLU A 54 13.17 0.39 2.55
C GLU A 54 12.76 -1.09 2.73
N GLU A 55 13.63 -2.01 2.31
CA GLU A 55 13.36 -3.46 2.40
C GLU A 55 13.10 -3.91 3.85
N GLU A 56 13.73 -3.24 4.83
CA GLU A 56 13.58 -3.56 6.26
C GLU A 56 12.20 -3.20 6.84
N ASP A 57 11.49 -2.27 6.22
CA ASP A 57 10.15 -1.84 6.64
C ASP A 57 9.05 -2.77 6.09
N LEU A 58 9.36 -3.49 5.01
CA LEU A 58 8.42 -4.33 4.28
C LEU A 58 7.66 -5.32 5.18
N PRO A 59 8.28 -6.03 6.14
CA PRO A 59 7.53 -6.94 7.02
C PRO A 59 6.44 -6.24 7.83
N ASN A 60 6.69 -5.00 8.29
CA ASN A 60 5.73 -4.23 9.06
C ASN A 60 4.57 -3.76 8.17
N ILE A 61 4.88 -3.25 6.98
CA ILE A 61 3.87 -2.80 6.00
C ILE A 61 2.98 -3.97 5.56
N LEU A 62 3.58 -5.13 5.23
CA LEU A 62 2.82 -6.32 4.85
C LEU A 62 1.94 -6.83 5.99
N SER A 63 2.38 -6.69 7.24
CA SER A 63 1.57 -7.03 8.41
C SER A 63 0.35 -6.11 8.53
N GLU A 64 0.53 -4.79 8.40
CA GLU A 64 -0.58 -3.84 8.44
C GLU A 64 -1.56 -4.04 7.27
N LEU A 65 -1.06 -4.32 6.07
CA LEU A 65 -1.90 -4.62 4.89
C LEU A 65 -2.80 -5.83 5.14
N ARG A 66 -2.29 -6.88 5.80
CA ARG A 66 -3.11 -8.05 6.18
C ARG A 66 -4.15 -7.71 7.24
N GLN A 67 -3.83 -6.83 8.19
CA GLN A 67 -4.80 -6.36 9.18
C GLN A 67 -5.93 -5.55 8.51
N LEU A 68 -5.56 -4.67 7.57
CA LEU A 68 -6.50 -3.89 6.76
C LEU A 68 -7.43 -4.81 5.95
N GLN A 69 -6.89 -5.84 5.29
CA GLN A 69 -7.68 -6.85 4.57
C GLN A 69 -8.74 -7.50 5.48
N ASN A 70 -8.30 -8.00 6.65
CA ASN A 70 -9.19 -8.68 7.59
C ASN A 70 -10.28 -7.75 8.16
N TRP A 71 -9.95 -6.47 8.37
CA TRP A 71 -10.92 -5.47 8.81
C TRP A 71 -11.95 -5.18 7.72
N ALA A 72 -11.52 -5.01 6.47
CA ALA A 72 -12.40 -4.73 5.35
C ALA A 72 -13.42 -5.86 5.12
N GLU A 73 -12.99 -7.12 5.28
CA GLU A 73 -13.87 -8.28 5.15
C GLU A 73 -15.04 -8.28 6.14
N ARG A 74 -14.89 -7.61 7.29
CA ARG A 74 -15.87 -7.61 8.38
C ARG A 74 -16.71 -6.34 8.46
N ASN A 75 -16.18 -5.22 7.97
CA ASN A 75 -16.75 -3.89 8.22
C ASN A 75 -17.24 -3.17 6.96
N LEU A 76 -16.81 -3.56 5.76
CA LEU A 76 -17.21 -2.90 4.52
C LEU A 76 -18.33 -3.65 3.79
N GLU A 77 -19.18 -2.87 3.13
CA GLU A 77 -20.16 -3.35 2.16
C GLU A 77 -19.46 -4.01 0.96
N GLU A 78 -20.15 -4.93 0.28
CA GLU A 78 -19.56 -5.84 -0.70
C GLU A 78 -18.75 -5.14 -1.80
N ASP A 79 -19.26 -4.05 -2.37
CA ASP A 79 -18.58 -3.30 -3.43
C ASP A 79 -17.26 -2.64 -2.96
N HIS A 80 -17.27 -2.03 -1.77
CA HIS A 80 -16.09 -1.38 -1.20
C HIS A 80 -15.08 -2.40 -0.70
N LYS A 81 -15.56 -3.46 -0.05
CA LYS A 81 -14.77 -4.60 0.38
C LYS A 81 -14.00 -5.20 -0.79
N ASN A 82 -14.69 -5.56 -1.88
CA ASN A 82 -14.06 -6.23 -3.02
C ASN A 82 -12.97 -5.36 -3.63
N LYS A 83 -13.24 -4.06 -3.83
CA LYS A 83 -12.25 -3.11 -4.35
C LYS A 83 -11.05 -2.96 -3.43
N LEU A 84 -11.25 -2.79 -2.13
CA LEU A 84 -10.14 -2.61 -1.18
C LEU A 84 -9.31 -3.90 -1.08
N VAL A 85 -9.96 -5.05 -0.93
CA VAL A 85 -9.28 -6.35 -0.79
C VAL A 85 -8.45 -6.66 -2.03
N GLU A 86 -8.97 -6.42 -3.25
CA GLU A 86 -8.20 -6.60 -4.49
C GLU A 86 -6.93 -5.74 -4.53
N ARG A 87 -7.03 -4.47 -4.10
CA ARG A 87 -5.88 -3.56 -4.02
C ARG A 87 -4.85 -4.02 -3.01
N VAL A 88 -5.30 -4.40 -1.82
CA VAL A 88 -4.42 -4.87 -0.74
C VAL A 88 -3.72 -6.17 -1.14
N ILE A 89 -4.41 -7.13 -1.74
CA ILE A 89 -3.80 -8.37 -2.25
C ILE A 89 -2.73 -8.04 -3.29
N THR A 90 -3.05 -7.17 -4.25
CA THR A 90 -2.08 -6.76 -5.28
C THR A 90 -0.82 -6.14 -4.66
N LEU A 91 -0.97 -5.31 -3.62
CA LEU A 91 0.16 -4.71 -2.90
C LEU A 91 0.97 -5.77 -2.16
N ILE A 92 0.33 -6.68 -1.42
CA ILE A 92 1.00 -7.76 -0.69
C ILE A 92 1.84 -8.64 -1.64
N GLU A 93 1.32 -8.93 -2.82
CA GLU A 93 1.99 -9.80 -3.80
C GLU A 93 3.12 -9.08 -4.55
N LYS A 94 2.92 -7.82 -4.94
CA LYS A 94 3.84 -7.12 -5.84
C LYS A 94 4.83 -6.20 -5.15
N LEU A 95 4.51 -5.63 -4.00
CA LEU A 95 5.41 -4.71 -3.28
C LEU A 95 6.78 -5.36 -2.97
N PRO A 96 6.88 -6.65 -2.56
CA PRO A 96 8.18 -7.28 -2.33
C PRO A 96 9.08 -7.30 -3.58
N SER A 97 8.48 -7.38 -4.77
CA SER A 97 9.23 -7.40 -6.02
C SER A 97 9.87 -6.06 -6.37
N ALA A 98 9.56 -4.98 -5.65
CA ALA A 98 10.23 -3.70 -5.80
C ALA A 98 11.67 -3.72 -5.23
N PHE A 99 11.94 -4.58 -4.26
CA PHE A 99 13.21 -4.67 -3.54
C PHE A 99 14.13 -5.73 -4.14
N GLN A 100 14.35 -5.67 -5.47
CA GLN A 100 15.30 -6.58 -6.14
C GLN A 100 16.77 -6.25 -5.81
N ARG A 101 17.01 -5.00 -5.38
CA ARG A 101 18.30 -4.49 -4.92
C ARG A 101 18.14 -3.99 -3.50
N LYS A 102 19.16 -4.20 -2.67
CA LYS A 102 19.16 -3.83 -1.24
C LYS A 102 19.00 -2.32 -1.01
N GLU A 103 19.46 -1.51 -1.96
CA GLU A 103 19.42 -0.04 -1.87
C GLU A 103 18.11 0.54 -2.47
N ALA A 104 17.15 -0.31 -2.85
CA ALA A 104 15.89 0.16 -3.42
C ALA A 104 15.08 0.89 -2.36
N VAL A 105 14.71 2.13 -2.70
CA VAL A 105 13.76 2.92 -1.93
C VAL A 105 12.47 3.00 -2.73
N VAL A 106 11.36 2.69 -2.09
CA VAL A 106 10.03 2.74 -2.68
C VAL A 106 9.28 3.91 -2.09
N PHE A 107 8.77 4.80 -2.93
CA PHE A 107 7.86 5.86 -2.50
C PHE A 107 6.42 5.38 -2.59
N ILE A 108 5.64 5.65 -1.53
CA ILE A 108 4.19 5.40 -1.49
C ILE A 108 3.48 6.70 -1.14
N GLY A 109 2.73 7.27 -2.09
CA GLY A 109 2.03 8.56 -1.98
C GLY A 109 1.18 8.91 -3.18
#